data_AF-U7TTL1-F1
#
_entry.id   AF-U7TTL1-F1
#
_cell.length_a   1.000
_cell.length_b   1.000
_cell.length_c   1.000
_cell.angle_alpha   90.00
_cell.angle_beta   90.00
_cell.angle_gamma   90.00
#
_symmetry.space_group_name_H-M   'P 1'
#
loop_
_entity.id
_entity.type
_entity.pdbx_description
1 polymer ?
#
loop_
_entity_poly.entity_id
_entity_poly.type
_entity_poly.pdbx_seq_one_letter_code
_entity_poly.pdbx_strand_id
1 'polypeptide(L)' 'MEDLYFKDEATKIIFCLVVLGGKPQMDLLGIKMIHYTDKDVSKAWYEEIKSKIENCKHPKINEALEQLERLYKGMND' A
#
# COMPACT_ATOMS: atom_id res chain seq x y z
N MET A 1 5.32 -15.33 -11.41
CA MET A 1 4.23 -16.21 -10.93
C MET A 1 2.94 -15.48 -11.25
N GLU A 2 2.00 -16.15 -11.91
CA GLU A 2 0.71 -15.56 -12.25
C GLU A 2 -0.12 -15.38 -10.97
N ASP A 3 -0.76 -14.22 -10.79
CA ASP A 3 -1.65 -13.98 -9.67
C ASP A 3 -3.03 -14.57 -10.00
N LEU A 4 -3.46 -15.59 -9.25
CA LEU A 4 -4.70 -16.32 -9.52
C LEU A 4 -5.94 -15.66 -8.88
N TYR A 5 -5.75 -14.64 -8.05
CA TYR A 5 -6.80 -14.08 -7.21
C TYR A 5 -7.15 -12.64 -7.59
N PHE A 6 -6.19 -11.87 -8.10
CA PHE A 6 -6.39 -10.48 -8.49
C PHE A 6 -6.22 -10.28 -9.99
N LYS A 7 -7.08 -9.41 -10.54
CA LYS A 7 -7.05 -9.04 -11.96
C LYS A 7 -5.74 -8.35 -12.34
N ASP A 8 -5.21 -7.53 -11.45
CA ASP A 8 -3.98 -6.76 -11.63
C ASP A 8 -3.39 -6.34 -10.27
N GLU A 9 -2.14 -5.86 -10.31
CA GLU A 9 -1.41 -5.41 -9.13
C GLU A 9 -2.12 -4.24 -8.42
N ALA A 10 -2.69 -3.31 -9.16
CA ALA A 10 -3.38 -2.15 -8.58
C ALA A 10 -4.59 -2.59 -7.74
N THR A 11 -5.41 -3.51 -8.25
CA THR A 11 -6.57 -4.06 -7.53
C THR A 11 -6.14 -4.79 -6.27
N LYS A 12 -5.02 -5.53 -6.33
CA LYS A 12 -4.42 -6.20 -5.16
C LYS A 12 -3.97 -5.21 -4.09
N ILE A 13 -3.24 -4.15 -4.48
CA ILE A 13 -2.79 -3.12 -3.55
C ILE A 13 -3.99 -2.43 -2.90
N ILE A 14 -5.02 -2.08 -3.68
CA ILE A 14 -6.25 -1.46 -3.14
C ILE A 14 -6.93 -2.39 -2.13
N PHE A 15 -7.04 -3.69 -2.44
CA PHE A 15 -7.58 -4.66 -1.50
C PHE A 15 -6.76 -4.70 -0.20
N CYS A 16 -5.43 -4.75 -0.29
CA CYS A 16 -4.55 -4.73 0.88
C CYS A 16 -4.73 -3.46 1.73
N LEU A 17 -4.89 -2.30 1.11
CA LEU A 17 -5.04 -1.02 1.81
C LEU A 17 -6.40 -0.87 2.47
N VAL A 18 -7.47 -1.34 1.83
CA VAL A 18 -8.86 -1.08 2.25
C VAL A 18 -9.44 -2.20 3.11
N VAL A 19 -9.12 -3.45 2.82
CA VAL A 19 -9.78 -4.61 3.46
C VAL A 19 -8.91 -5.24 4.54
N LEU A 20 -7.60 -5.29 4.32
CA LEU A 20 -6.69 -5.92 5.27
C LEU A 20 -6.24 -4.94 6.35
N GLY A 21 -5.76 -5.51 7.45
CA GLY A 21 -5.08 -4.77 8.51
C GLY A 21 -4.02 -5.64 9.18
N GLY A 22 -3.18 -5.02 10.00
CA GLY A 22 -2.15 -5.72 10.78
C GLY A 22 -1.14 -6.48 9.90
N LYS A 23 -0.69 -7.64 10.40
CA LYS A 23 0.40 -8.39 9.77
C LYS A 23 0.14 -8.81 8.30
N PRO A 24 -1.04 -9.33 7.90
CA PRO A 24 -1.29 -9.67 6.50
C PRO A 24 -1.19 -8.48 5.53
N GLN A 25 -1.64 -7.29 5.96
CA GLN A 25 -1.50 -6.06 5.18
C GLN A 25 -0.02 -5.70 5.01
N MET A 26 0.76 -5.74 6.09
CA MET A 26 2.18 -5.42 6.06
C MET A 26 2.97 -6.40 5.17
N ASP A 27 2.71 -7.70 5.34
CA ASP A 27 3.41 -8.75 4.59
C ASP A 27 3.14 -8.62 3.08
N LEU A 28 1.89 -8.29 2.67
CA LEU A 28 1.54 -8.12 1.25
C LEU A 28 2.00 -6.79 0.65
N LEU A 29 2.07 -5.72 1.45
CA LEU A 29 2.59 -4.41 1.01
C LEU A 29 4.12 -4.32 1.10
N GLY A 30 4.79 -5.38 1.57
CA GLY A 30 6.24 -5.40 1.73
C GLY A 30 6.77 -4.50 2.85
N ILE A 31 5.91 -4.09 3.78
CA ILE A 31 6.27 -3.22 4.90
C ILE A 31 7.12 -4.03 5.89
N LYS A 32 8.27 -3.46 6.24
CA LYS A 32 9.28 -4.05 7.14
C LYS A 32 9.78 -2.99 8.12
N MET A 33 10.47 -3.42 9.18
CA MET A 33 11.03 -2.52 10.20
C MET A 33 11.83 -1.34 9.62
N ILE A 34 12.57 -1.54 8.52
CA ILE A 34 13.36 -0.47 7.88
C ILE A 34 12.50 0.75 7.47
N HIS A 35 11.23 0.53 7.10
CA HIS A 35 10.32 1.61 6.74
C HIS A 35 9.91 2.47 7.94
N TYR A 36 10.09 1.97 9.17
CA TYR A 36 9.84 2.72 10.40
C TYR A 36 11.09 3.40 10.95
N THR A 37 12.28 3.04 10.45
CA THR A 37 13.56 3.57 10.95
C THR A 37 14.25 4.49 9.97
N ASP A 38 13.94 4.37 8.67
CA ASP A 38 14.55 5.14 7.60
C ASP A 38 13.46 5.87 6.81
N LYS A 39 13.49 7.20 6.92
CA LYS A 39 12.49 8.09 6.31
C LYS A 39 12.56 8.05 4.78
N ASP A 40 13.75 7.95 4.21
CA ASP A 40 13.92 7.91 2.75
C ASP A 40 13.35 6.61 2.19
N VAL A 41 13.57 5.49 2.89
CA VAL A 41 12.97 4.19 2.53
C VAL A 41 11.45 4.23 2.66
N SER A 42 10.92 4.81 3.74
CA SER A 42 9.46 4.95 3.94
C SER A 42 8.81 5.79 2.85
N LYS A 43 9.47 6.89 2.43
CA LYS A 43 8.97 7.79 1.41
C LYS A 43 9.01 7.15 0.03
N ALA A 44 10.10 6.47 -0.30
CA ALA A 44 10.22 5.73 -1.55
C ALA A 44 9.12 4.66 -1.69
N TRP A 45 8.86 3.92 -0.61
CA TRP A 45 7.75 2.96 -0.57
C TRP A 45 6.39 3.63 -0.80
N TYR A 46 6.11 4.74 -0.11
CA TYR A 46 4.85 5.47 -0.26
C TYR A 46 4.64 5.95 -1.71
N GLU A 47 5.67 6.56 -2.32
CA GLU A 47 5.61 7.06 -3.70
C GLU A 47 5.44 5.91 -4.69
N GLU A 48 6.13 4.78 -4.50
CA GLU A 48 5.98 3.59 -5.33
C GLU A 48 4.53 3.07 -5.28
N ILE A 49 4.00 2.80 -4.08
CA ILE A 49 2.64 2.27 -3.91
C ILE A 49 1.60 3.24 -4.49
N LYS A 50 1.76 4.54 -4.25
CA LYS A 50 0.86 5.57 -4.77
C LYS A 50 0.85 5.57 -6.30
N SER A 51 2.02 5.56 -6.94
CA SER A 51 2.14 5.58 -8.41
C SER A 51 1.45 4.38 -9.08
N LYS A 52 1.43 3.22 -8.42
CA LYS A 52 0.78 2.00 -8.92
C LYS A 52 -0.75 2.08 -8.91
N ILE A 53 -1.34 2.94 -8.07
CA ILE A 53 -2.80 2.97 -7.88
C ILE A 53 -3.45 4.30 -8.25
N GLU A 54 -2.74 5.45 -8.19
CA GLU A 54 -3.36 6.78 -8.24
C GLU A 54 -4.19 7.07 -9.51
N ASN A 55 -3.87 6.42 -10.62
CA ASN A 55 -4.58 6.56 -11.90
C ASN A 55 -5.59 5.42 -12.17
N CYS A 56 -5.83 4.54 -11.19
CA CYS A 56 -6.74 3.42 -11.32
C CYS A 56 -8.20 3.87 -11.26
N LYS A 57 -9.06 3.28 -12.11
CA LYS A 57 -10.52 3.54 -12.14
C LYS A 57 -11.31 2.73 -11.10
N HIS A 58 -10.62 2.17 -10.10
CA HIS A 58 -11.26 1.32 -9.10
C HIS A 58 -12.15 2.18 -8.18
N PRO A 59 -13.39 1.75 -7.85
CA PRO A 59 -14.33 2.56 -7.07
C PRO A 59 -13.84 2.89 -5.64
N LYS A 60 -12.86 2.12 -5.13
CA LYS A 60 -12.24 2.32 -3.81
C LYS A 60 -10.92 3.09 -3.84
N ILE A 61 -10.56 3.74 -4.95
CA ILE A 61 -9.25 4.40 -5.07
C ILE A 61 -9.04 5.51 -4.03
N ASN A 62 -10.05 6.34 -3.80
CA ASN A 62 -9.92 7.43 -2.83
C ASN A 62 -9.70 6.91 -1.40
N GLU A 63 -10.45 5.87 -1.01
CA GLU A 63 -10.29 5.20 0.28
C GLU A 63 -8.91 4.56 0.42
N ALA A 64 -8.41 3.91 -0.65
CA ALA A 64 -7.07 3.32 -0.66
C ALA A 64 -5.97 4.38 -0.51
N LEU A 65 -6.06 5.52 -1.20
CA LEU A 65 -5.11 6.62 -1.07
C LEU A 65 -5.13 7.23 0.34
N GLU A 66 -6.30 7.34 0.97
CA GLU A 66 -6.43 7.78 2.36
C GLU A 66 -5.76 6.80 3.34
N GLN A 67 -5.99 5.49 3.18
CA GLN A 67 -5.34 4.47 4.01
C GLN A 67 -3.82 4.44 3.79
N LEU A 68 -3.36 4.63 2.55
CA LEU A 68 -1.92 4.72 2.23
C LEU A 68 -1.27 5.90 2.96
N GLU A 69 -1.90 7.08 2.90
CA GLU A 69 -1.44 8.28 3.61
C GLU A 69 -1.39 8.06 5.13
N ARG A 70 -2.40 7.37 5.68
CA ARG A 70 -2.45 7.04 7.11
C ARG A 70 -1.33 6.09 7.53
N LEU A 71 -1.06 5.06 6.73
CA LEU A 71 0.05 4.13 6.99
C LEU A 71 1.40 4.86 6.95
N TYR A 72 1.63 5.69 5.94
CA TYR A 72 2.87 6.44 5.81
C TYR A 72 3.09 7.43 6.96
N LYS A 73 2.03 8.12 7.42
CA LYS A 73 2.10 8.96 8.62
C LYS A 73 2.47 8.15 9.85
N GLY A 74 1.83 7.00 10.06
CA GLY A 74 2.15 6.10 11.18
C GLY A 74 3.56 5.49 11.15
N MET A 75 4.28 5.57 10.03
CA MET A 75 5.71 5.21 9.96
C MET A 75 6.63 6.34 10.44
N ASN A 76 6.14 7.57 10.42
CA ASN A 76 6.87 8.80 10.72
C ASN A 76 6.47 9.45 12.07
N ASP A 77 5.49 8.86 12.77
CA ASP A 77 5.04 9.24 14.11
C ASP A 77 6.06 8.80 15.18
#